data_AF-A0A1U7T5R9-F1
#
_entry.id   AF-A0A1U7T5R9-F1
#
_cell.length_a   1.000
_cell.length_b   1.000
_cell.length_c   1.000
_cell.angle_alpha   90.00
_cell.angle_beta   90.00
_cell.angle_gamma   90.00
#
_symmetry.space_group_name_H-M   'P 1'
#
loop_
_entity.id
_entity.type
_entity.pdbx_description
1 polymer ?
#
loop_
_entity_poly.entity_id
_entity_poly.type
_entity_poly.pdbx_seq_one_letter_code
_entity_poly.pdbx_strand_id
1 'polypeptide(L)'
;MALLRSMWGVLSALGRSGTELCTDCGSRIRLPFSFVYLSKWFSSSLASYPKKPMTSYLRFTKEQLPILKAQDPDAKNSELIKRTAELWRELPDSEKKIYEDAYRADWQAYKEEINRIQEQLTPSQILPLEKEIMQKCLKKKVLIKKREKLKTVNGNWKNLSSSQKQVYIQLAKDDKIRYDNEMKSWEEQMIKVG
;
A
#
# COMPACT_ATOMS: atom_id res chain seq x y z
N MET A 1 -5.67 40.96 -7.17
CA MET A 1 -6.65 39.90 -7.40
C MET A 1 -6.94 39.21 -6.07
N ALA A 2 -7.93 39.76 -5.36
CA ALA A 2 -8.54 39.10 -4.22
C ALA A 2 -9.39 37.94 -4.73
N LEU A 3 -9.29 36.78 -4.07
CA LEU A 3 -10.29 35.71 -3.89
C LEU A 3 -9.50 34.44 -3.53
N LEU A 4 -9.38 34.15 -2.24
CA LEU A 4 -9.19 32.83 -1.61
C LEU A 4 -8.94 33.01 -0.09
N ARG A 5 -9.68 33.92 0.54
CA ARG A 5 -9.75 34.11 1.99
C ARG A 5 -11.18 33.84 2.41
N SER A 6 -11.53 32.59 2.71
CA SER A 6 -12.68 32.21 3.56
C SER A 6 -13.10 30.76 3.31
N MET A 7 -12.40 29.77 3.85
CA MET A 7 -12.99 28.44 4.05
C MET A 7 -12.22 27.62 5.09
N TRP A 8 -12.09 28.17 6.30
CA TRP A 8 -11.53 27.42 7.43
C TRP A 8 -12.38 27.52 8.70
N GLY A 9 -13.67 27.89 8.58
CA GLY A 9 -14.49 28.29 9.74
C GLY A 9 -15.82 27.56 9.98
N VAL A 10 -16.32 26.67 9.12
CA VAL A 10 -17.73 26.19 9.26
C VAL A 10 -17.96 24.70 8.95
N LEU A 11 -16.99 23.81 9.16
CA LEU A 11 -17.22 22.35 8.97
C LEU A 11 -16.73 21.47 10.14
N SER A 12 -16.72 22.02 11.35
CA SER A 12 -16.49 21.25 12.59
C SER A 12 -17.65 21.35 13.58
N ALA A 13 -18.84 21.71 13.10
CA ALA A 13 -20.06 21.75 13.90
C ALA A 13 -21.12 20.88 13.22
N LEU A 14 -21.04 19.56 13.47
CA LEU A 14 -22.14 18.59 13.51
C LEU A 14 -21.49 17.20 13.66
N GLY A 15 -20.87 16.98 14.82
CA GLY A 15 -20.47 15.65 15.23
C GLY A 15 -21.72 14.77 15.36
N ARG A 16 -21.94 13.89 14.39
CA ARG A 16 -22.79 12.69 14.49
C ARG A 16 -22.24 11.60 13.59
N SER A 17 -21.42 10.72 14.16
CA SER A 17 -21.29 9.33 13.74
C SER A 17 -22.37 8.54 14.46
N GLY A 18 -23.27 7.89 13.72
CA GLY A 18 -24.32 7.09 14.33
C GLY A 18 -24.95 6.21 13.28
N THR A 19 -24.43 4.99 13.20
CA THR A 19 -25.04 3.85 12.54
C THR A 19 -26.41 3.57 13.16
N GLU A 20 -27.46 4.24 12.72
CA GLU A 20 -28.84 3.88 13.03
C GLU A 20 -29.72 4.15 11.81
N LEU A 21 -30.11 3.07 11.14
CA LEU A 21 -31.45 2.80 10.60
C LEU A 21 -31.32 1.66 9.59
N CYS A 22 -31.35 0.44 10.13
CA CYS A 22 -31.67 -0.75 9.35
C CYS A 22 -32.71 -1.53 10.15
N THR A 23 -33.98 -1.25 9.86
CA THR A 23 -35.10 -2.14 10.16
C THR A 23 -36.06 -2.02 8.98
N ASP A 24 -36.00 -2.95 8.03
CA ASP A 24 -37.16 -3.77 7.67
C ASP A 24 -36.84 -4.74 6.51
N CYS A 25 -37.28 -5.99 6.68
CA CYS A 25 -37.61 -7.08 5.73
C CYS A 25 -36.82 -7.26 4.41
N GLY A 26 -36.38 -8.45 3.98
CA GLY A 26 -36.87 -9.77 4.27
C GLY A 26 -36.09 -10.84 3.48
N SER A 27 -36.17 -12.06 4.00
CA SER A 27 -35.42 -13.25 3.61
C SER A 27 -35.77 -13.77 2.21
N ARG A 28 -34.77 -14.32 1.49
CA ARG A 28 -34.94 -15.59 0.74
C ARG A 28 -33.63 -16.15 0.17
N ILE A 29 -33.55 -17.48 0.27
CA ILE A 29 -32.63 -18.43 -0.36
C ILE A 29 -31.36 -18.76 0.46
N ARG A 30 -31.52 -19.81 1.28
CA ARG A 30 -30.46 -20.67 1.78
C ARG A 30 -29.82 -21.43 0.60
N LEU A 31 -28.50 -21.39 0.49
CA LEU A 31 -27.71 -22.39 -0.24
C LEU A 31 -26.81 -23.11 0.79
N PRO A 32 -26.86 -24.45 0.88
CA PRO A 32 -26.11 -25.23 1.85
C PRO A 32 -24.79 -25.66 1.21
N PHE A 33 -23.85 -24.74 1.09
CA PHE A 33 -22.45 -25.11 1.05
C PHE A 33 -21.75 -24.23 2.05
N SER A 34 -21.21 -24.88 3.07
CA SER A 34 -20.42 -24.32 4.15
C SER A 34 -19.44 -23.30 3.58
N PHE A 35 -19.85 -22.04 3.63
CA PHE A 35 -18.95 -20.92 3.66
C PHE A 35 -18.12 -21.17 4.91
N VAL A 36 -17.01 -21.89 4.74
CA VAL A 36 -15.95 -21.93 5.74
C VAL A 36 -15.72 -20.48 6.03
N TYR A 37 -16.14 -20.11 7.23
CA TYR A 37 -15.92 -18.82 7.81
C TYR A 37 -14.43 -18.56 7.61
N LEU A 38 -14.08 -17.82 6.55
CA LEU A 38 -12.84 -17.08 6.52
C LEU A 38 -13.07 -16.06 7.63
N SER A 39 -12.84 -16.55 8.84
CA SER A 39 -12.50 -15.75 9.98
C SER A 39 -11.57 -14.71 9.43
N LYS A 40 -11.97 -13.47 9.67
CA LYS A 40 -11.23 -12.25 9.45
C LYS A 40 -9.90 -12.37 10.23
N TRP A 41 -9.01 -13.24 9.76
CA TRP A 41 -7.78 -13.66 10.40
C TRP A 41 -6.62 -12.99 9.69
N PHE A 42 -6.74 -11.67 9.57
CA PHE A 42 -5.60 -10.79 9.45
C PHE A 42 -5.94 -9.49 10.18
N SER A 43 -6.38 -9.60 11.43
CA SER A 43 -6.18 -8.53 12.41
C SER A 43 -4.69 -8.52 12.74
N SER A 44 -3.85 -8.03 11.82
CA SER A 44 -2.46 -7.76 12.20
C SER A 44 -2.51 -6.61 13.20
N SER A 45 -1.97 -6.82 14.40
CA SER A 45 -1.75 -5.81 15.45
C SER A 45 -0.98 -4.57 14.96
N LEU A 46 -0.38 -4.64 13.76
CA LEU A 46 0.17 -3.50 13.05
C LEU A 46 -0.87 -2.46 12.60
N ALA A 47 -2.11 -2.86 12.31
CA ALA A 47 -3.15 -1.93 11.88
C ALA A 47 -3.60 -1.00 13.02
N SER A 48 -3.45 -1.45 14.27
CA SER A 48 -3.76 -0.68 15.48
C SER A 48 -2.59 0.17 15.99
N TYR A 49 -1.38 0.01 15.43
CA TYR A 49 -0.24 0.84 15.84
C TYR A 49 -0.33 2.21 15.15
N PRO A 50 -0.29 3.33 15.91
CA PRO A 50 -0.45 4.65 15.35
C PRO A 50 0.69 4.97 14.37
N LYS A 51 0.34 5.58 13.24
CA LYS A 51 1.32 6.02 12.24
C LYS A 51 1.82 7.40 12.60
N LYS A 52 3.08 7.67 12.26
CA LYS A 52 3.65 9.02 12.39
C LYS A 52 2.81 10.02 11.57
N PRO A 53 2.56 11.22 12.10
CA PRO A 53 1.80 12.24 11.39
C PRO A 53 2.56 12.73 10.16
N MET A 54 1.82 13.32 9.21
CA MET A 54 2.40 13.85 7.98
C MET A 54 3.21 15.11 8.28
N THR A 55 4.39 15.25 7.67
CA THR A 55 5.20 16.46 7.77
C THR A 55 4.51 17.65 7.09
N SER A 56 4.95 18.87 7.40
CA SER A 56 4.42 20.12 6.83
C SER A 56 4.36 20.10 5.30
N TYR A 57 5.47 19.75 4.64
CA TYR A 57 5.52 19.62 3.19
C TYR A 57 4.60 18.53 2.63
N LEU A 58 4.49 17.38 3.31
CA LEU A 58 3.64 16.29 2.83
C LEU A 58 2.16 16.64 2.94
N ARG A 59 1.79 17.38 4.00
CA ARG A 59 0.45 17.96 4.20
C ARG A 59 0.13 18.95 3.07
N PHE A 60 1.03 19.90 2.79
CA PHE A 60 0.89 20.81 1.65
C PHE A 60 0.76 20.07 0.32
N THR A 61 1.58 19.04 0.10
CA THR A 61 1.53 18.24 -1.12
C THR A 61 0.18 17.53 -1.28
N LYS A 62 -0.35 16.97 -0.19
CA LYS A 62 -1.66 16.31 -0.20
C LYS A 62 -2.79 17.27 -0.60
N GLU A 63 -2.70 18.55 -0.24
CA GLU A 63 -3.68 19.58 -0.53
C GLU A 63 -3.54 20.13 -1.96
N GLN A 64 -2.32 20.40 -2.41
CA GLN A 64 -2.06 21.01 -3.72
C GLN A 64 -2.12 20.04 -4.89
N LEU A 65 -1.71 18.79 -4.69
CA LEU A 65 -1.67 17.79 -5.76
C LEU A 65 -3.04 17.56 -6.44
N PRO A 66 -4.19 17.43 -5.73
CA PRO A 66 -5.48 17.30 -6.39
C PRO A 66 -5.91 18.58 -7.15
N ILE A 67 -5.53 19.76 -6.67
CA ILE A 67 -5.83 21.03 -7.35
C ILE A 67 -5.08 21.10 -8.68
N LEU A 68 -3.78 20.80 -8.67
CA LEU A 68 -2.97 20.75 -9.89
C LEU A 68 -3.43 19.63 -10.83
N LYS A 69 -3.89 18.51 -10.30
CA LYS A 69 -4.46 17.41 -11.10
C LYS A 69 -5.80 17.76 -11.72
N ALA A 70 -6.62 18.59 -11.06
CA ALA A 70 -7.87 19.08 -11.62
C ALA A 70 -7.62 20.12 -12.73
N GLN A 71 -6.56 20.92 -12.61
CA GLN A 71 -6.12 21.86 -13.66
C GLN A 71 -5.55 21.12 -14.88
N ASP A 72 -4.71 20.10 -14.65
CA ASP A 72 -4.12 19.27 -15.69
C ASP A 72 -4.44 17.77 -15.47
N PRO A 73 -5.64 17.29 -15.86
CA PRO A 73 -6.05 15.89 -15.67
C PRO A 73 -5.14 14.88 -16.38
N ASP A 74 -4.50 15.26 -17.47
CA ASP A 74 -3.62 14.38 -18.26
C ASP A 74 -2.16 14.37 -17.78
N ALA A 75 -1.77 15.32 -16.92
CA ALA A 75 -0.39 15.44 -16.45
C ALA A 75 0.00 14.24 -15.57
N LYS A 76 1.26 13.82 -15.68
CA LYS A 76 1.82 12.74 -14.86
C LYS A 76 2.02 13.23 -13.42
N ASN A 77 1.67 12.41 -12.44
CA ASN A 77 1.86 12.76 -11.01
C ASN A 77 3.31 13.17 -10.69
N SER A 78 4.30 12.62 -11.37
CA SER A 78 5.70 13.02 -11.19
C SER A 78 5.97 14.48 -11.55
N GLU A 79 5.30 15.02 -12.56
CA GLU A 79 5.42 16.43 -12.97
C GLU A 79 4.66 17.33 -12.01
N LEU A 80 3.46 16.91 -11.59
CA LEU A 80 2.67 17.63 -10.59
C LEU A 80 3.42 17.76 -9.26
N ILE A 81 4.05 16.68 -8.79
CA ILE A 81 4.88 16.70 -7.56
C ILE A 81 6.06 17.67 -7.70
N LYS A 82 6.71 17.76 -8.87
CA LYS A 82 7.80 18.72 -9.10
C LYS A 82 7.30 20.17 -8.98
N ARG A 83 6.18 20.48 -9.63
CA ARG A 83 5.53 21.80 -9.53
C ARG A 83 5.11 22.11 -8.09
N THR A 84 4.57 21.15 -7.36
CA THR A 84 4.24 21.33 -5.94
C THR A 84 5.49 21.61 -5.09
N ALA A 85 6.62 20.97 -5.39
CA ALA A 85 7.88 21.25 -4.71
C ALA A 85 8.42 22.66 -5.00
N GLU A 86 8.20 23.17 -6.21
CA GLU A 86 8.50 24.57 -6.58
C GLU A 86 7.63 25.54 -5.80
N LEU A 87 6.31 25.35 -5.81
CA LEU A 87 5.36 26.16 -5.04
C LEU A 87 5.69 26.19 -3.56
N TRP A 88 6.09 25.05 -2.97
CA TRP A 88 6.51 25.00 -1.58
C TRP A 88 7.77 25.82 -1.30
N ARG A 89 8.74 25.85 -2.23
CA ARG A 89 9.97 26.64 -2.07
C ARG A 89 9.66 28.13 -2.08
N GLU A 90 8.79 28.56 -2.99
CA GLU A 90 8.35 29.95 -3.18
C GLU A 90 7.39 30.44 -2.08
N LEU A 91 6.73 29.53 -1.37
CA LEU A 91 5.78 29.84 -0.30
C LEU A 91 6.44 30.71 0.79
N PRO A 92 5.80 31.80 1.25
CA PRO A 92 6.37 32.61 2.32
C PRO A 92 6.45 31.82 3.63
N ASP A 93 7.44 32.15 4.45
CA ASP A 93 7.68 31.45 5.71
C ASP A 93 6.50 31.57 6.69
N SER A 94 5.71 32.65 6.59
CA SER A 94 4.48 32.82 7.36
C SER A 94 3.45 31.73 7.07
N GLU A 95 3.29 31.33 5.81
CA GLU A 95 2.36 30.27 5.41
C GLU A 95 2.95 28.89 5.69
N LYS A 96 4.25 28.69 5.46
CA LYS A 96 4.96 27.46 5.87
C LYS A 96 4.78 27.19 7.37
N LYS A 97 4.86 28.22 8.19
CA LYS A 97 4.70 28.14 9.65
C LYS A 97 3.34 27.57 10.06
N ILE A 98 2.27 27.85 9.33
CA ILE A 98 0.93 27.28 9.61
C ILE A 98 0.99 25.74 9.50
N TYR A 99 1.65 25.22 8.47
CA TYR A 99 1.81 23.77 8.30
C TYR A 99 2.76 23.15 9.33
N GLU A 100 3.80 23.88 9.75
CA GLU A 100 4.69 23.45 10.82
C GLU A 100 3.98 23.38 12.17
N ASP A 101 3.15 24.37 12.49
CA ASP A 101 2.36 24.39 13.73
C ASP A 101 1.33 23.26 13.74
N ALA A 102 0.67 23.01 12.61
CA ALA A 102 -0.22 21.85 12.46
C ALA A 102 0.55 20.52 12.64
N TYR A 103 1.74 20.39 12.05
CA TYR A 103 2.60 19.23 12.26
C TYR A 103 3.03 19.07 13.72
N ARG A 104 3.38 20.18 14.40
CA ARG A 104 3.73 20.18 15.82
C ARG A 104 2.58 19.66 16.68
N ALA A 105 1.36 20.15 16.43
CA ALA A 105 0.17 19.69 17.16
C ALA A 105 -0.09 18.20 16.95
N ASP A 106 -0.09 17.72 15.70
CA ASP A 106 -0.28 16.30 15.38
C ASP A 106 0.82 15.43 16.01
N TRP A 107 2.06 15.94 16.07
CA TRP A 107 3.18 15.23 16.67
C TRP A 107 3.02 15.08 18.18
N GLN A 108 2.45 16.06 18.87
CA GLN A 108 2.13 15.92 20.29
C GLN A 108 1.01 14.89 20.51
N ALA A 109 -0.07 14.96 19.73
CA ALA A 109 -1.15 13.96 19.80
C ALA A 109 -0.63 12.54 19.53
N TYR A 110 0.27 12.37 18.55
CA TYR A 110 0.91 11.09 18.26
C TYR A 110 1.76 10.59 19.44
N LYS A 111 2.52 11.47 20.10
CA LYS A 111 3.31 11.09 21.28
C LYS A 111 2.42 10.66 22.44
N GLU A 112 1.35 11.39 22.71
CA GLU A 112 0.41 11.04 23.76
C GLU A 112 -0.24 9.68 23.50
N GLU A 113 -0.65 9.41 22.26
CA GLU A 113 -1.23 8.12 21.89
C GLU A 113 -0.22 6.97 22.01
N ILE A 114 1.03 7.19 21.58
CA ILE A 114 2.11 6.22 21.78
C ILE A 114 2.34 5.96 23.27
N ASN A 115 2.38 6.99 24.11
CA ASN A 115 2.56 6.84 25.55
C ASN A 115 1.40 6.05 26.17
N ARG A 116 0.15 6.34 25.80
CA ARG A 116 -1.03 5.57 26.25
C ARG A 116 -0.92 4.09 25.88
N ILE A 117 -0.50 3.79 24.65
CA ILE A 117 -0.31 2.42 24.18
C ILE A 117 0.85 1.75 24.93
N GLN A 118 1.94 2.47 25.22
CA GLN A 118 3.06 1.97 26.02
C GLN A 118 2.69 1.71 27.48
N GLU A 119 1.78 2.49 28.06
CA GLU A 119 1.24 2.27 29.40
C GLU A 119 0.28 1.08 29.45
N GLN A 120 -0.55 0.90 28.41
CA GLN A 120 -1.52 -0.20 28.32
C GLN A 120 -0.89 -1.54 27.92
N LEU A 121 0.17 -1.52 27.11
CA LEU A 121 0.84 -2.72 26.62
C LEU A 121 2.18 -2.90 27.33
N THR A 122 2.39 -4.08 27.92
CA THR A 122 3.69 -4.42 28.50
C THR A 122 4.78 -4.48 27.42
N PRO A 123 6.05 -4.17 27.76
CA PRO A 123 7.18 -4.27 26.82
C PRO A 123 7.29 -5.64 26.11
N SER A 124 6.78 -6.71 26.73
CA SER A 124 6.73 -8.05 26.15
C SER A 124 5.81 -8.19 24.93
N GLN A 125 4.83 -7.31 24.75
CA GLN A 125 3.92 -7.32 23.59
C GLN A 125 4.40 -6.40 22.46
N ILE A 126 5.10 -5.31 22.79
CA ILE A 126 5.63 -4.34 21.84
C ILE A 126 6.79 -4.94 21.03
N LEU A 127 7.70 -5.67 21.68
CA LEU A 127 8.88 -6.25 21.02
C LEU A 127 8.55 -7.24 19.88
N PRO A 128 7.61 -8.19 20.03
CA PRO A 128 7.15 -9.03 18.92
C PRO A 128 6.54 -8.22 17.76
N LEU A 129 5.76 -7.18 18.07
CA LEU A 129 5.14 -6.32 17.06
C LEU A 129 6.20 -5.55 16.26
N GLU A 130 7.17 -4.92 16.92
CA GLU A 130 8.27 -4.22 16.26
C GLU A 130 9.10 -5.17 15.38
N LYS A 131 9.37 -6.39 15.86
CA LYS A 131 10.02 -7.44 15.06
C LYS A 131 9.19 -7.82 13.84
N GLU A 132 7.87 -7.97 13.97
CA GLU A 132 6.98 -8.26 12.84
C GLU A 132 7.00 -7.12 11.80
N ILE A 133 6.93 -5.86 12.24
CA ILE A 133 7.04 -4.67 11.38
C ILE A 133 8.37 -4.67 10.64
N MET A 134 9.46 -4.90 11.34
CA MET A 134 10.80 -4.95 10.77
C MET A 134 10.93 -6.08 9.75
N GLN A 135 10.45 -7.28 10.08
CA GLN A 135 10.44 -8.42 9.16
C GLN A 135 9.59 -8.14 7.92
N LYS A 136 8.41 -7.52 8.06
CA LYS A 136 7.57 -7.10 6.92
C LYS A 136 8.27 -6.08 6.04
N CYS A 137 8.95 -5.09 6.64
CA CYS A 137 9.75 -4.11 5.90
C CYS A 137 10.89 -4.77 5.12
N LEU A 138 11.62 -5.70 5.74
CA LEU A 138 12.70 -6.45 5.11
C LEU A 138 12.18 -7.34 3.98
N LYS A 139 11.11 -8.11 4.22
CA LYS A 139 10.44 -8.93 3.18
C LYS A 139 10.01 -8.07 2.00
N LYS A 140 9.39 -6.90 2.25
CA LYS A 140 9.01 -5.95 1.19
C LYS A 140 10.22 -5.43 0.41
N LYS A 141 11.33 -5.07 1.08
CA LYS A 141 12.58 -4.64 0.42
C LYS A 141 13.15 -5.76 -0.47
N VAL A 142 13.17 -6.99 0.01
CA VAL A 142 13.62 -8.16 -0.77
C VAL A 142 12.73 -8.39 -1.99
N LEU A 143 11.41 -8.30 -1.83
CA LEU A 143 10.46 -8.43 -2.94
C LEU A 143 10.62 -7.33 -3.99
N ILE A 144 10.84 -6.08 -3.58
CA ILE A 144 11.13 -4.96 -4.50
C ILE A 144 12.43 -5.25 -5.25
N LYS A 145 13.50 -5.65 -4.57
CA LYS A 145 14.78 -6.00 -5.23
C LYS A 145 14.62 -7.16 -6.22
N LYS A 146 13.85 -8.19 -5.87
CA LYS A 146 13.52 -9.31 -6.79
C LYS A 146 12.74 -8.81 -8.01
N ARG A 147 11.77 -7.92 -7.82
CA ARG A 147 10.99 -7.31 -8.90
C ARG A 147 11.86 -6.49 -9.85
N GLU A 148 12.77 -5.68 -9.33
CA GLU A 148 13.69 -4.89 -10.16
C GLU A 148 14.63 -5.79 -10.97
N LYS A 149 15.20 -6.83 -10.36
CA LYS A 149 15.99 -7.83 -11.10
C LYS A 149 15.19 -8.47 -12.24
N LEU A 150 13.93 -8.84 -11.98
CA LEU A 150 13.07 -9.43 -12.99
C LEU A 150 12.74 -8.46 -14.12
N LYS A 151 12.52 -7.16 -13.82
CA LYS A 151 12.34 -6.13 -14.86
C LYS A 151 13.56 -6.03 -15.76
N THR A 152 14.78 -6.06 -15.21
CA THR A 152 16.02 -6.06 -15.98
C THR A 152 16.13 -7.29 -16.88
N VAL A 153 15.90 -8.50 -16.33
CA VAL A 153 15.92 -9.74 -17.12
C VAL A 153 14.92 -9.68 -18.27
N ASN A 154 13.69 -9.21 -18.01
CA ASN A 154 12.67 -9.06 -19.04
C ASN A 154 13.04 -8.01 -20.10
N GLY A 155 13.65 -6.88 -19.70
CA GLY A 155 14.17 -5.89 -20.63
C GLY A 155 15.25 -6.47 -21.54
N ASN A 156 16.22 -7.18 -20.96
CA ASN A 156 17.28 -7.85 -21.71
C ASN A 156 16.71 -8.88 -22.69
N TRP A 157 15.75 -9.70 -22.25
CA TRP A 157 15.08 -10.69 -23.10
C TRP A 157 14.41 -10.04 -24.33
N LYS A 158 13.71 -8.91 -24.14
CA LYS A 158 13.10 -8.17 -25.25
C LYS A 158 14.13 -7.72 -26.27
N ASN A 159 15.31 -7.31 -25.81
CA ASN A 159 16.40 -6.80 -26.65
C ASN A 159 17.27 -7.88 -27.30
N LEU A 160 17.15 -9.17 -26.91
CA LEU A 160 17.90 -10.25 -27.54
C LEU A 160 17.44 -10.49 -28.99
N SER A 161 18.41 -10.74 -29.88
CA SER A 161 18.17 -11.12 -31.27
C SER A 161 17.56 -12.53 -31.38
N SER A 162 16.98 -12.85 -32.55
CA SER A 162 16.38 -14.17 -32.80
C SER A 162 17.39 -15.31 -32.68
N SER A 163 18.62 -15.11 -33.16
CA SER A 163 19.69 -16.12 -33.07
C SER A 163 20.10 -16.38 -31.62
N GLN A 164 20.20 -15.34 -30.79
CA GLN A 164 20.49 -15.49 -29.37
C GLN A 164 19.34 -16.15 -28.60
N LYS A 165 18.09 -15.84 -28.96
CA LYS A 165 16.90 -16.49 -28.38
C LYS A 165 16.80 -17.97 -28.72
N GLN A 166 17.34 -18.40 -29.85
CA GLN A 166 17.26 -19.78 -30.34
C GLN A 166 17.79 -20.81 -29.34
N VAL A 167 18.87 -20.50 -28.62
CA VAL A 167 19.45 -21.40 -27.61
C VAL A 167 18.42 -21.69 -26.50
N TYR A 168 17.75 -20.66 -25.98
CA TYR A 168 16.74 -20.81 -24.95
C TYR A 168 15.47 -21.52 -25.45
N ILE A 169 15.12 -21.30 -26.72
CA ILE A 169 13.99 -21.99 -27.36
C ILE A 169 14.28 -23.50 -27.48
N GLN A 170 15.50 -23.87 -27.85
CA GLN A 170 15.88 -25.28 -27.93
C GLN A 170 15.87 -25.94 -26.55
N LEU A 171 16.45 -25.28 -25.55
CA LEU A 171 16.40 -25.77 -24.16
C LEU A 171 14.97 -25.98 -23.67
N ALA A 172 14.03 -25.08 -24.01
CA ALA A 172 12.62 -25.24 -23.66
C ALA A 172 11.94 -26.42 -24.39
N LYS A 173 12.33 -26.72 -25.64
CA LYS A 173 11.85 -27.91 -26.36
C LYS A 173 12.35 -29.20 -25.72
N ASP A 174 13.63 -29.23 -25.37
CA ASP A 174 14.26 -30.39 -24.74
C ASP A 174 13.65 -30.63 -23.35
N ASP A 175 13.41 -29.56 -22.58
CA ASP A 175 12.76 -29.63 -21.27
C ASP A 175 11.31 -30.13 -21.35
N LYS A 176 10.58 -29.75 -22.41
CA LYS A 176 9.24 -30.27 -22.68
C LYS A 176 9.26 -31.77 -22.92
N ILE A 177 10.19 -32.27 -23.74
CA ILE A 177 10.33 -33.72 -23.99
C ILE A 177 10.65 -34.46 -22.70
N ARG A 178 11.58 -33.92 -21.88
CA ARG A 178 11.91 -34.47 -20.56
C ARG A 178 10.67 -34.56 -19.67
N TYR A 179 9.91 -33.48 -19.55
CA TYR A 179 8.68 -33.43 -18.76
C TYR A 179 7.63 -34.44 -19.25
N ASP A 180 7.40 -34.52 -20.56
CA ASP A 180 6.43 -35.44 -21.15
C ASP A 180 6.79 -36.91 -20.86
N ASN A 181 8.08 -37.24 -20.88
CA ASN A 181 8.56 -38.59 -20.53
C ASN A 181 8.44 -38.88 -19.02
N GLU A 182 8.81 -37.91 -18.16
CA GLU A 182 8.65 -38.01 -16.71
C GLU A 182 7.18 -38.20 -16.32
N MET A 183 6.27 -37.44 -16.94
CA MET A 183 4.83 -37.54 -16.70
C MET A 183 4.28 -38.91 -17.10
N LYS A 184 4.66 -39.45 -18.26
CA LYS A 184 4.27 -40.82 -18.67
C LYS A 184 4.74 -41.87 -17.66
N SER A 185 6.02 -41.80 -17.27
CA SER A 185 6.57 -42.70 -16.26
C SER A 185 5.81 -42.57 -14.93
N TRP A 186 5.52 -41.35 -14.49
CA TRP A 186 4.78 -41.10 -13.25
C TRP A 186 3.36 -41.65 -13.32
N GLU A 187 2.64 -41.44 -14.42
CA GLU A 187 1.30 -41.99 -14.65
C GLU A 187 1.30 -43.53 -14.62
N GLU A 188 2.26 -44.17 -15.28
CA GLU A 188 2.42 -45.62 -15.24
C GLU A 188 2.69 -46.15 -13.83
N GLN A 189 3.50 -45.42 -13.04
CA GLN A 189 3.73 -45.76 -11.64
C GLN A 189 2.46 -45.61 -10.80
N MET A 190 1.72 -44.52 -10.98
CA MET A 190 0.47 -44.29 -10.25
C MET A 190 -0.59 -45.35 -10.56
N ILE A 191 -0.64 -45.88 -11.79
CA ILE A 191 -1.51 -47.00 -12.17
C ILE A 191 -1.09 -48.30 -11.48
N LYS A 192 0.22 -48.56 -11.37
CA LYS A 192 0.76 -49.77 -10.72
C LYS A 192 0.56 -49.79 -9.20
N VAL A 193 0.52 -48.61 -8.58
CA VAL A 193 0.34 -48.43 -7.12
C VAL A 193 -1.15 -48.32 -6.74
N GLY A 194 -2.06 -48.40 -7.73
CA GLY A 194 -3.52 -48.36 -7.57
C GLY A 194 -4.04 -49.25 -6.45
#